data_AF-A0AAI8VTG2-F1
#
_entry.id   AF-A0AAI8VTG2-F1
#
_cell.length_a   1.000
_cell.length_b   1.000
_cell.length_c   1.000
_cell.angle_alpha   90.00
_cell.angle_beta   90.00
_cell.angle_gamma   90.00
#
_symmetry.space_group_name_H-M   'P 1'
#
loop_
_entity.id
_entity.type
_entity.pdbx_description
1 polymer ?
#
loop_
_entity_poly.entity_id
_entity_poly.type
_entity_poly.pdbx_seq_one_letter_code
_entity_poly.pdbx_strand_id
1 'polypeptide(L)'
;MPSTPHRILIYAELLSNIRQVSAGCTLHTPSTSGTKATVSPDGLSLTIDHDGLKEGILLPGRVTSPPQLPLPKTGSTSLSWRLPLAGTTNGRIGNASEETVPWSADDLEPASTISCRACSAAIVNAGVLQVWKDLPSENWAEMMEFWHCHKPDHKHGNGDGDEHLATRGYGASSRISAQPGVGFVDLTSFLLSETDVLESAVTPPVSKSMEASNGKPENSTQSTTGAENSIIHCNSCKSQLGVRNGEASSISLFKWQVSINERNPQAATTTKTPSLPQCVSAMLLATMARSGCSKSIILPMKTQSPSVPNGAQAKRSRSLLNIWVFNGNITFSSTQDSSSPVNAVKVLYRMVSQEEAEKMLDSMTSDVQDISLPAEATDLVIELLEKSNGFVPQSDRRFKEWTIGLLEKWNGGAG
;
A
#
# COMPACT_ATOMS: atom_id res chain seq x y z
N MET A 1 22.81 27.90 2.64
CA MET A 1 21.41 27.43 2.81
C MET A 1 20.53 28.34 1.99
N PRO A 2 20.01 27.93 0.82
CA PRO A 2 19.04 28.74 0.12
C PRO A 2 17.76 28.78 0.97
N SER A 3 17.32 29.99 1.33
CA SER A 3 16.09 30.23 2.09
C SER A 3 14.91 29.58 1.36
N THR A 4 14.20 28.68 2.03
CA THR A 4 12.92 28.16 1.55
C THR A 4 12.01 29.36 1.25
N PRO A 5 11.42 29.45 0.05
CA PRO A 5 10.53 30.56 -0.27
C PRO A 5 9.41 30.61 0.77
N HIS A 6 9.16 31.80 1.32
CA HIS A 6 8.08 32.06 2.25
C HIS A 6 6.76 31.74 1.55
N ARG A 7 6.25 30.51 1.73
CA ARG A 7 5.03 30.02 1.08
C ARG A 7 3.95 29.82 2.11
N ILE A 8 2.72 30.16 1.73
CA ILE A 8 1.53 29.85 2.48
C ILE A 8 1.24 28.35 2.28
N LEU A 9 1.29 27.57 3.35
CA LEU A 9 0.88 26.17 3.32
C LEU A 9 -0.63 26.13 3.50
N ILE A 10 -1.35 25.53 2.54
CA ILE A 10 -2.79 25.26 2.65
C ILE A 10 -2.98 23.76 2.52
N TYR A 11 -3.82 23.20 3.38
CA TYR A 11 -4.24 21.81 3.34
C TYR A 11 -5.76 21.75 3.52
N ALA A 12 -6.44 20.95 2.73
CA ALA A 12 -7.85 20.66 2.93
C ALA A 12 -8.09 19.15 2.80
N GLU A 13 -8.96 18.60 3.64
CA GLU A 13 -9.40 17.20 3.55
C GLU A 13 -10.92 17.10 3.60
N LEU A 14 -11.47 16.28 2.71
CA LEU A 14 -12.88 15.91 2.67
C LEU A 14 -13.15 14.80 3.70
N LEU A 15 -14.04 15.09 4.63
CA LEU A 15 -14.57 14.14 5.60
C LEU A 15 -16.01 13.80 5.19
N SER A 16 -16.14 12.84 4.28
CA SER A 16 -17.41 12.47 3.63
C SER A 16 -18.51 12.08 4.63
N ASN A 17 -18.16 11.32 5.66
CA ASN A 17 -19.09 10.83 6.69
C ASN A 17 -19.79 11.96 7.47
N ILE A 18 -19.10 13.09 7.66
CA ILE A 18 -19.66 14.26 8.36
C ILE A 18 -19.98 15.42 7.40
N ARG A 19 -19.91 15.16 6.09
CA ARG A 19 -20.23 16.10 5.00
C ARG A 19 -19.55 17.46 5.14
N GLN A 20 -18.25 17.43 5.41
CA GLN A 20 -17.48 18.63 5.68
C GLN A 20 -16.10 18.57 5.01
N VAL A 21 -15.60 19.71 4.56
CA VAL A 21 -14.18 19.92 4.27
C VAL A 21 -13.53 20.58 5.48
N SER A 22 -12.47 19.97 6.00
CA SER A 22 -11.60 20.58 7.01
C SER A 22 -10.44 21.24 6.29
N ALA A 23 -10.26 22.56 6.43
CA ALA A 23 -9.17 23.29 5.81
C ALA A 23 -8.28 23.91 6.88
N GLY A 24 -6.97 23.74 6.75
CA GLY A 24 -5.96 24.33 7.62
C GLY A 24 -4.92 25.08 6.80
N CYS A 25 -4.32 26.09 7.41
CA CYS A 25 -3.32 26.93 6.77
C CYS A 25 -2.21 27.30 7.76
N THR A 26 -0.95 27.26 7.29
CA THR A 26 0.20 27.80 8.01
C THR A 26 0.78 28.98 7.23
N LEU A 27 0.83 30.13 7.90
CA LEU A 27 1.42 31.38 7.43
C LEU A 27 2.88 31.49 7.90
N HIS A 28 3.69 32.22 7.14
CA HIS A 28 5.11 32.48 7.48
C HIS A 28 5.26 33.57 8.54
N THR A 29 4.31 34.50 8.60
CA THR A 29 4.19 35.57 9.60
C THR A 29 2.82 35.51 10.27
N PRO A 30 2.65 36.11 11.46
CA PRO A 30 1.35 36.17 12.12
C PRO A 30 0.30 36.89 11.27
N SER A 31 -0.94 36.40 11.29
CA SER A 31 -2.06 37.00 10.56
C SER A 31 -2.28 38.47 10.95
N THR A 32 -2.57 39.30 9.96
CA THR A 32 -2.83 40.75 10.12
C THR A 32 -4.28 41.08 9.72
N SER A 33 -4.68 42.34 9.87
CA SER A 33 -5.96 42.81 9.32
C SER A 33 -6.03 42.75 7.79
N GLY A 34 -4.87 42.68 7.12
CA GLY A 34 -4.76 42.51 5.67
C GLY A 34 -4.87 41.06 5.20
N THR A 35 -4.68 40.07 6.10
CA THR A 35 -4.86 38.65 5.78
C THR A 35 -6.30 38.39 5.34
N LYS A 36 -6.51 37.60 4.29
CA LYS A 36 -7.84 37.22 3.82
C LYS A 36 -7.87 35.76 3.42
N ALA A 37 -8.99 35.11 3.72
CA ALA A 37 -9.28 33.76 3.27
C ALA A 37 -10.64 33.77 2.56
N THR A 38 -10.65 33.32 1.31
CA THR A 38 -11.83 33.39 0.44
C THR A 38 -12.07 32.05 -0.24
N VAL A 39 -13.33 31.63 -0.25
CA VAL A 39 -13.81 30.50 -1.06
C VAL A 39 -14.40 31.07 -2.34
N SER A 40 -14.16 30.41 -3.47
CA SER A 40 -14.75 30.84 -4.75
C SER A 40 -16.28 30.76 -4.74
N PRO A 41 -16.98 31.53 -5.60
CA PRO A 41 -18.44 31.50 -5.68
C PRO A 41 -19.01 30.11 -6.01
N ASP A 42 -18.28 29.31 -6.78
CA ASP A 42 -18.64 27.92 -7.09
C ASP A 42 -18.41 26.94 -5.93
N GLY A 43 -17.71 27.35 -4.87
CA GLY A 43 -17.38 26.52 -3.71
C GLY A 43 -16.28 25.48 -3.97
N LEU A 44 -15.49 25.63 -5.04
CA LEU A 44 -14.50 24.63 -5.47
C LEU A 44 -13.05 24.99 -5.18
N SER A 45 -12.75 26.22 -4.78
CA SER A 45 -11.38 26.63 -4.46
C SER A 45 -11.32 27.48 -3.20
N LEU A 46 -10.21 27.35 -2.48
CA LEU A 46 -9.86 28.16 -1.32
C LEU A 46 -8.58 28.93 -1.64
N THR A 47 -8.61 30.24 -1.42
CA THR A 47 -7.48 31.13 -1.63
C THR A 47 -7.15 31.90 -0.35
N ILE A 48 -5.87 32.01 -0.03
CA ILE A 48 -5.34 32.79 1.07
C ILE A 48 -4.47 33.91 0.51
N ASP A 49 -4.74 35.13 0.95
CA ASP A 49 -3.96 36.33 0.68
C ASP A 49 -3.33 36.82 1.99
N HIS A 50 -2.01 36.94 2.04
CA HIS A 50 -1.28 37.35 3.23
C HIS A 50 0.07 37.97 2.85
N ASP A 51 0.32 39.19 3.33
CA ASP A 51 1.58 39.91 3.17
C ASP A 51 2.07 40.00 1.70
N GLY A 52 1.13 40.19 0.77
CA GLY A 52 1.39 40.30 -0.66
C GLY A 52 1.55 38.95 -1.37
N LEU A 53 1.49 37.83 -0.65
CA LEU A 53 1.47 36.49 -1.22
C LEU A 53 0.04 35.98 -1.34
N LYS A 54 -0.24 35.34 -2.48
CA LYS A 54 -1.53 34.74 -2.76
C LYS A 54 -1.34 33.30 -3.21
N GLU A 55 -1.90 32.37 -2.45
CA GLU A 55 -1.84 30.94 -2.72
C GLU A 55 -3.25 30.34 -2.67
N GLY A 56 -3.49 29.27 -3.41
CA GLY A 56 -4.80 28.63 -3.43
C GLY A 56 -4.74 27.16 -3.82
N ILE A 57 -5.79 26.45 -3.45
CA ILE A 57 -5.98 25.03 -3.77
C ILE A 57 -7.39 24.81 -4.31
N LEU A 58 -7.54 23.79 -5.16
CA LEU A 58 -8.84 23.16 -5.38
C LEU A 58 -9.26 22.47 -4.07
N LEU A 59 -10.54 22.57 -3.74
CA LEU A 59 -11.08 21.90 -2.57
C LEU A 59 -11.44 20.45 -2.94
N PRO A 60 -11.23 19.48 -2.02
CA PRO A 60 -11.53 18.08 -2.26
C PRO A 60 -13.03 17.76 -2.29
N GLY A 61 -13.89 18.76 -2.04
CA GLY A 61 -15.33 18.68 -2.19
C GLY A 61 -15.93 20.09 -2.30
N ARG A 62 -17.07 20.21 -2.99
CA ARG A 62 -17.76 21.49 -3.16
C ARG A 62 -18.37 21.93 -1.83
N VAL A 63 -17.99 23.10 -1.34
CA VAL A 63 -18.47 23.65 -0.06
C VAL A 63 -19.55 24.71 -0.26
N THR A 64 -20.39 24.93 0.76
CA THR A 64 -21.21 26.14 0.81
C THR A 64 -20.26 27.34 0.86
N SER A 65 -20.58 28.40 0.11
CA SER A 65 -19.68 29.56 -0.06
C SER A 65 -20.12 30.71 0.85
N PRO A 66 -19.44 30.98 1.98
CA PRO A 66 -19.39 32.31 2.55
C PRO A 66 -18.44 33.16 1.68
N PRO A 67 -18.80 34.41 1.33
CA PRO A 67 -17.95 35.28 0.52
C PRO A 67 -16.59 35.59 1.16
N GLN A 68 -16.50 35.52 2.49
CA GLN A 68 -15.24 35.66 3.24
C GLN A 68 -15.26 34.73 4.44
N LEU A 69 -14.18 33.99 4.65
CA LEU A 69 -14.05 33.12 5.83
C LEU A 69 -13.64 33.95 7.06
N PRO A 70 -14.22 33.67 8.23
CA PRO A 70 -13.82 34.34 9.46
C PRO A 70 -12.36 34.00 9.77
N LEU A 71 -11.57 35.01 10.16
CA LEU A 71 -10.22 34.79 10.67
C LEU A 71 -10.31 34.53 12.17
N PRO A 72 -9.94 33.34 12.66
CA PRO A 72 -10.20 32.97 14.04
C PRO A 72 -9.57 33.93 15.06
N LYS A 73 -8.34 34.42 14.79
CA LYS A 73 -7.59 35.38 15.61
C LYS A 73 -6.53 36.10 14.76
N THR A 74 -6.39 37.42 14.91
CA THR A 74 -5.21 38.16 14.45
C THR A 74 -3.99 37.77 15.27
N GLY A 75 -2.81 37.76 14.65
CA GLY A 75 -1.56 37.36 15.30
C GLY A 75 -1.31 35.86 15.35
N SER A 76 -2.10 35.03 14.65
CA SER A 76 -1.85 33.58 14.55
C SER A 76 -1.15 33.24 13.24
N THR A 77 -0.18 32.33 13.29
CA THR A 77 0.42 31.72 12.09
C THR A 77 -0.35 30.47 11.63
N SER A 78 -1.26 29.94 12.45
CA SER A 78 -2.11 28.80 12.09
C SER A 78 -3.57 29.23 12.00
N LEU A 79 -4.21 28.92 10.88
CA LEU A 79 -5.63 29.19 10.61
C LEU A 79 -6.34 27.88 10.27
N SER A 80 -7.59 27.74 10.69
CA SER A 80 -8.38 26.52 10.45
C SER A 80 -9.85 26.84 10.24
N TRP A 81 -10.47 26.15 9.29
CA TRP A 81 -11.88 26.29 8.94
C TRP A 81 -12.57 24.94 8.78
N ARG A 82 -13.84 24.92 9.16
CA ARG A 82 -14.75 23.80 8.94
C ARG A 82 -15.82 24.24 7.95
N LEU A 83 -15.72 23.75 6.72
CA LEU A 83 -16.53 24.19 5.60
C LEU A 83 -17.59 23.12 5.27
N PRO A 84 -18.89 23.38 5.47
CA PRO A 84 -19.94 22.43 5.12
C PRO A 84 -20.00 22.17 3.62
N LEU A 85 -20.33 20.96 3.18
CA LEU A 85 -20.52 20.67 1.76
C LEU A 85 -21.78 21.36 1.19
N ALA A 86 -21.70 21.82 -0.06
CA ALA A 86 -22.83 22.41 -0.77
C ALA A 86 -23.83 21.35 -1.26
N GLY A 87 -25.12 21.65 -1.13
CA GLY A 87 -26.24 20.85 -1.66
C GLY A 87 -26.72 19.72 -0.75
N THR A 88 -27.95 19.25 -1.00
CA THR A 88 -28.50 17.98 -0.51
C THR A 88 -28.54 17.01 -1.68
N THR A 89 -27.60 16.07 -1.77
CA THR A 89 -27.69 15.04 -2.81
C THR A 89 -28.46 13.85 -2.26
N ASN A 90 -29.70 13.70 -2.74
CA ASN A 90 -30.41 12.42 -2.84
C ASN A 90 -29.78 11.48 -3.89
N GLY A 91 -28.62 11.85 -4.46
CA GLY A 91 -27.75 10.92 -5.16
C GLY A 91 -26.88 10.23 -4.13
N ARG A 92 -26.85 8.89 -4.16
CA ARG A 92 -25.86 8.06 -3.45
C ARG A 92 -24.55 8.84 -3.43
N ILE A 93 -24.10 9.28 -2.25
CA ILE A 93 -22.66 9.51 -2.03
C ILE A 93 -22.07 8.19 -2.53
N GLY A 94 -21.41 8.21 -3.68
CA GLY A 94 -20.95 7.01 -4.38
C GLY A 94 -20.40 6.09 -3.32
N ASN A 95 -21.03 4.92 -3.18
CA ASN A 95 -20.86 4.09 -2.00
C ASN A 95 -19.38 4.04 -1.67
N ALA A 96 -19.03 4.12 -0.40
CA ALA A 96 -17.72 3.69 0.08
C ALA A 96 -17.48 2.18 -0.14
N SER A 97 -18.10 1.57 -1.16
CA SER A 97 -18.22 0.12 -1.39
C SER A 97 -17.65 -0.35 -2.73
N GLU A 98 -17.03 0.50 -3.54
CA GLU A 98 -16.09 0.04 -4.55
C GLU A 98 -14.70 0.47 -4.10
N GLU A 99 -14.13 -0.34 -3.22
CA GLU A 99 -12.73 -0.21 -2.85
C GLU A 99 -11.89 -0.59 -4.07
N THR A 100 -11.45 0.42 -4.81
CA THR A 100 -10.60 0.23 -5.97
C THR A 100 -9.24 -0.32 -5.53
N VAL A 101 -8.91 -1.52 -6.00
CA VAL A 101 -7.63 -2.16 -5.73
C VAL A 101 -6.64 -1.89 -6.86
N PRO A 102 -5.33 -1.74 -6.57
CA PRO A 102 -4.32 -1.53 -7.60
C PRO A 102 -4.21 -2.76 -8.49
N TRP A 103 -4.84 -2.69 -9.66
CA TRP A 103 -5.04 -3.77 -10.64
C TRP A 103 -5.74 -5.02 -10.09
N SER A 104 -6.84 -5.40 -10.73
CA SER A 104 -7.47 -6.71 -10.69
C SER A 104 -7.09 -7.51 -11.93
N ALA A 105 -7.45 -8.79 -11.98
CA ALA A 105 -7.27 -9.61 -13.18
C ALA A 105 -7.99 -9.05 -14.41
N ASP A 106 -9.12 -8.36 -14.21
CA ASP A 106 -9.92 -7.78 -15.30
C ASP A 106 -9.28 -6.55 -15.93
N ASP A 107 -8.39 -5.87 -15.20
CA ASP A 107 -7.66 -4.69 -15.68
C ASP A 107 -6.53 -5.07 -16.65
N LEU A 108 -6.02 -6.30 -16.57
CA LEU A 108 -4.78 -6.72 -17.23
C LEU A 108 -5.04 -7.38 -18.59
N GLU A 109 -4.26 -6.95 -19.59
CA GLU A 109 -4.35 -7.52 -20.93
C GLU A 109 -3.70 -8.92 -20.97
N PRO A 110 -4.43 -9.99 -21.36
CA PRO A 110 -3.84 -11.30 -21.58
C PRO A 110 -2.75 -11.27 -22.65
N ALA A 111 -1.80 -12.20 -22.57
CA ALA A 111 -0.67 -12.34 -23.49
C ALA A 111 0.25 -11.10 -23.57
N SER A 112 0.10 -10.11 -22.68
CA SER A 112 0.99 -8.95 -22.61
C SER A 112 2.33 -9.29 -21.95
N THR A 113 3.35 -8.49 -22.26
CA THR A 113 4.68 -8.59 -21.66
C THR A 113 4.68 -7.99 -20.26
N ILE A 114 5.29 -8.66 -19.30
CA ILE A 114 5.66 -8.04 -18.01
C ILE A 114 7.07 -7.50 -18.15
N SER A 115 7.26 -6.20 -17.91
CA SER A 115 8.56 -5.54 -18.00
C SER A 115 8.98 -4.95 -16.66
N CYS A 116 10.29 -4.88 -16.41
CA CYS A 116 10.84 -4.13 -15.29
C CYS A 116 10.47 -2.65 -15.43
N ARG A 117 9.88 -2.05 -14.39
CA ARG A 117 9.48 -0.64 -14.44
C ARG A 117 10.67 0.32 -14.57
N ALA A 118 11.82 -0.04 -14.01
CA ALA A 118 13.00 0.83 -13.97
C ALA A 118 13.79 0.89 -15.28
N CYS A 119 13.83 -0.20 -16.06
CA CYS A 119 14.63 -0.26 -17.30
C CYS A 119 13.91 -0.84 -18.51
N SER A 120 12.63 -1.18 -18.38
CA SER A 120 11.80 -1.78 -19.43
C SER A 120 12.29 -3.12 -19.97
N ALA A 121 13.26 -3.76 -19.32
CA ALA A 121 13.68 -5.13 -19.68
C ALA A 121 12.52 -6.10 -19.48
N ALA A 122 12.26 -6.96 -20.48
CA ALA A 122 11.23 -7.98 -20.41
C ALA A 122 11.56 -9.00 -19.30
N ILE A 123 10.60 -9.25 -18.42
CA ILE A 123 10.65 -10.25 -17.35
C ILE A 123 9.85 -11.49 -17.76
N VAL A 124 8.70 -11.28 -18.40
CA VAL A 124 7.86 -12.32 -19.01
C VAL A 124 7.53 -11.91 -20.43
N ASN A 125 7.76 -12.80 -21.39
CA ASN A 125 7.50 -12.52 -22.81
C ASN A 125 6.00 -12.41 -23.12
N ALA A 126 5.67 -11.66 -24.17
CA ALA A 126 4.33 -11.68 -24.74
C ALA A 126 3.92 -13.11 -25.13
N GLY A 127 2.65 -13.44 -24.94
CA GLY A 127 2.11 -14.77 -25.25
C GLY A 127 2.38 -15.85 -24.21
N VAL A 128 3.11 -15.58 -23.12
CA VAL A 128 3.32 -16.57 -22.05
C VAL A 128 2.10 -16.63 -21.12
N LEU A 129 1.72 -15.51 -20.51
CA LEU A 129 0.58 -15.46 -19.59
C LEU A 129 -0.71 -15.25 -20.35
N GLN A 130 -1.51 -16.31 -20.48
CA GLN A 130 -2.75 -16.30 -21.26
C GLN A 130 -3.99 -15.95 -20.42
N VAL A 131 -3.89 -16.12 -19.10
CA VAL A 131 -5.02 -15.93 -18.19
C VAL A 131 -4.54 -15.19 -16.94
N TRP A 132 -5.29 -14.18 -16.54
CA TRP A 132 -5.15 -13.53 -15.24
C TRP A 132 -6.27 -13.98 -14.31
N LYS A 133 -5.95 -14.22 -13.03
CA LYS A 133 -6.93 -14.59 -12.00
C LYS A 133 -6.62 -13.83 -10.72
N ASP A 134 -7.62 -13.20 -10.12
CA ASP A 134 -7.44 -12.64 -8.78
C ASP A 134 -7.29 -13.77 -7.77
N LEU A 135 -6.29 -13.65 -6.89
CA LEU A 135 -6.21 -14.52 -5.73
C LEU A 135 -7.35 -14.12 -4.78
N PRO A 136 -8.14 -15.08 -4.25
CA PRO A 136 -8.86 -14.80 -3.03
C PRO A 136 -7.82 -14.36 -2.00
N SER A 137 -8.08 -13.29 -1.25
CA SER A 137 -7.07 -12.77 -0.31
C SER A 137 -6.52 -13.91 0.54
N GLU A 138 -5.21 -13.95 0.77
CA GLU A 138 -4.47 -15.12 1.27
C GLU A 138 -5.10 -15.80 2.51
N ASN A 139 -5.74 -15.04 3.40
CA ASN A 139 -6.44 -15.56 4.58
C ASN A 139 -7.91 -16.00 4.37
N TRP A 140 -8.53 -15.75 3.22
CA TRP A 140 -9.85 -16.33 2.89
C TRP A 140 -9.76 -17.83 2.66
N ALA A 141 -8.67 -18.31 2.05
CA ALA A 141 -8.40 -19.74 1.91
C ALA A 141 -8.20 -20.41 3.28
N GLU A 142 -7.59 -19.71 4.25
CA GLU A 142 -7.51 -20.15 5.65
C GLU A 142 -8.88 -20.09 6.35
N MET A 143 -9.72 -19.10 5.99
CA MET A 143 -11.09 -18.96 6.51
C MET A 143 -12.04 -20.08 6.07
N MET A 144 -11.75 -20.75 4.96
CA MET A 144 -12.51 -21.91 4.50
C MET A 144 -12.42 -23.08 5.49
N GLU A 145 -11.34 -23.24 6.25
CA GLU A 145 -11.23 -24.31 7.26
C GLU A 145 -12.18 -24.08 8.44
N PHE A 146 -12.55 -22.82 8.72
CA PHE A 146 -13.46 -22.46 9.81
C PHE A 146 -14.94 -22.43 9.41
N TRP A 147 -15.25 -22.61 8.12
CA TRP A 147 -16.63 -22.63 7.61
C TRP A 147 -17.27 -24.02 7.58
N HIS A 148 -16.48 -25.07 7.81
CA HIS A 148 -16.97 -26.44 7.88
C HIS A 148 -17.30 -26.78 9.33
N CYS A 149 -18.59 -26.91 9.68
CA CYS A 149 -19.01 -27.41 10.99
C CYS A 149 -18.49 -28.84 11.26
N HIS A 150 -18.19 -29.60 10.20
CA HIS A 150 -17.47 -30.88 10.21
C HIS A 150 -16.62 -30.99 8.95
N LYS A 151 -15.36 -31.43 9.06
CA LYS A 151 -14.62 -31.92 7.87
C LYS A 151 -15.43 -33.09 7.31
N PRO A 152 -15.70 -33.16 5.99
CA PRO A 152 -16.38 -34.31 5.41
C PRO A 152 -15.59 -35.57 5.81
N ASP A 153 -16.25 -36.46 6.54
CA ASP A 153 -15.63 -37.71 6.98
C ASP A 153 -15.16 -38.49 5.75
N HIS A 154 -13.87 -38.83 5.70
CA HIS A 154 -13.30 -39.73 4.67
C HIS A 154 -13.83 -41.18 4.74
N LYS A 155 -14.98 -41.38 5.34
CA LYS A 155 -15.65 -42.67 5.46
C LYS A 155 -17.12 -42.44 5.19
N HIS A 156 -17.51 -42.54 3.92
CA HIS A 156 -18.51 -43.49 3.43
C HIS A 156 -18.95 -43.11 2.00
N GLY A 157 -18.63 -43.98 1.03
CA GLY A 157 -19.50 -44.22 -0.13
C GLY A 157 -19.14 -43.49 -1.42
N ASN A 158 -18.89 -44.30 -2.46
CA ASN A 158 -18.75 -43.96 -3.87
C ASN A 158 -19.59 -42.77 -4.37
N GLY A 159 -18.93 -41.86 -5.10
CA GLY A 159 -19.57 -40.98 -6.08
C GLY A 159 -18.88 -39.62 -6.25
N ASP A 160 -17.97 -39.50 -7.23
CA ASP A 160 -17.68 -38.38 -8.16
C ASP A 160 -17.92 -36.90 -7.76
N GLY A 161 -17.95 -36.54 -6.47
CA GLY A 161 -18.22 -35.17 -6.00
C GLY A 161 -16.99 -34.39 -5.52
N ASP A 162 -15.96 -35.09 -5.04
CA ASP A 162 -14.83 -34.48 -4.31
C ASP A 162 -13.76 -33.92 -5.27
N GLU A 163 -13.54 -34.60 -6.39
CA GLU A 163 -12.59 -34.17 -7.42
C GLU A 163 -13.03 -32.86 -8.08
N HIS A 164 -14.34 -32.63 -8.22
CA HIS A 164 -14.90 -31.47 -8.93
C HIS A 164 -14.86 -30.17 -8.09
N LEU A 165 -14.75 -30.26 -6.77
CA LEU A 165 -14.61 -29.10 -5.86
C LEU A 165 -13.15 -28.73 -5.62
N ALA A 166 -12.25 -29.73 -5.51
CA ALA A 166 -10.80 -29.51 -5.44
C ALA A 166 -10.26 -28.89 -6.73
N THR A 167 -10.76 -29.32 -7.89
CA THR A 167 -10.39 -28.76 -9.21
C THR A 167 -10.85 -27.31 -9.40
N ARG A 168 -11.82 -26.83 -8.59
CA ARG A 168 -12.29 -25.44 -8.59
C ARG A 168 -11.64 -24.57 -7.49
N GLY A 169 -10.71 -25.11 -6.70
CA GLY A 169 -9.95 -24.34 -5.70
C GLY A 169 -10.72 -24.02 -4.41
N TYR A 170 -11.80 -24.75 -4.11
CA TYR A 170 -12.65 -24.51 -2.92
C TYR A 170 -12.49 -25.58 -1.82
N GLY A 171 -11.48 -26.45 -1.90
CA GLY A 171 -11.24 -27.48 -0.89
C GLY A 171 -10.44 -26.93 0.30
N ALA A 172 -10.73 -27.37 1.52
CA ALA A 172 -9.96 -27.00 2.73
C ALA A 172 -8.45 -27.39 2.66
N SER A 173 -8.06 -28.20 1.66
CA SER A 173 -6.69 -28.62 1.36
C SER A 173 -6.13 -28.04 0.06
N SER A 174 -6.89 -27.25 -0.71
CA SER A 174 -6.40 -26.67 -1.96
C SER A 174 -5.53 -25.45 -1.67
N ARG A 175 -4.22 -25.67 -1.52
CA ARG A 175 -3.23 -24.60 -1.58
C ARG A 175 -3.21 -24.04 -3.01
N ILE A 176 -3.43 -22.74 -3.15
CA ILE A 176 -3.25 -22.06 -4.44
C ILE A 176 -1.76 -22.13 -4.77
N SER A 177 -1.44 -22.82 -5.86
CA SER A 177 -0.09 -22.94 -6.39
C SER A 177 0.02 -22.16 -7.69
N ALA A 178 1.22 -21.68 -7.98
CA ALA A 178 1.52 -21.05 -9.27
C ALA A 178 1.32 -22.06 -10.40
N GLN A 179 0.72 -21.61 -11.52
CA GLN A 179 0.43 -22.45 -12.68
C GLN A 179 1.07 -21.83 -13.92
N PRO A 180 1.79 -22.62 -14.74
CA PRO A 180 2.35 -22.12 -15.99
C PRO A 180 1.29 -21.47 -16.88
N GLY A 181 1.60 -20.30 -17.43
CA GLY A 181 0.72 -19.52 -18.29
C GLY A 181 -0.43 -18.79 -17.58
N VAL A 182 -0.50 -18.84 -16.24
CA VAL A 182 -1.51 -18.15 -15.44
C VAL A 182 -0.86 -17.14 -14.51
N GLY A 183 -1.24 -15.87 -14.63
CA GLY A 183 -0.85 -14.81 -13.71
C GLY A 183 -1.88 -14.67 -12.59
N PHE A 184 -1.49 -14.96 -11.36
CA PHE A 184 -2.35 -14.74 -10.19
C PHE A 184 -2.13 -13.33 -9.62
N VAL A 185 -3.19 -12.61 -9.32
CA VAL A 185 -3.16 -11.18 -8.93
C VAL A 185 -3.51 -11.04 -7.44
N ASP A 186 -2.58 -10.50 -6.65
CA ASP A 186 -2.77 -10.11 -5.24
C ASP A 186 -2.75 -8.58 -5.10
N LEU A 187 -3.15 -8.01 -3.96
CA LEU A 187 -3.12 -6.57 -3.66
C LEU A 187 -1.75 -5.92 -3.92
N THR A 188 -0.66 -6.65 -3.67
CA THR A 188 0.70 -6.11 -3.74
C THR A 188 1.56 -6.74 -4.83
N SER A 189 1.17 -7.91 -5.34
CA SER A 189 2.04 -8.72 -6.19
C SER A 189 1.30 -9.52 -7.26
N PHE A 190 2.08 -10.07 -8.18
CA PHE A 190 1.67 -11.09 -9.13
C PHE A 190 2.38 -12.40 -8.81
N LEU A 191 1.63 -13.46 -8.52
CA LEU A 191 2.16 -14.79 -8.31
C LEU A 191 2.21 -15.53 -9.65
N LEU A 192 3.42 -15.90 -10.07
CA LEU A 192 3.72 -16.53 -11.36
C LEU A 192 4.46 -17.87 -11.16
N SER A 193 4.36 -18.76 -12.15
CA SER A 193 5.24 -19.93 -12.21
C SER A 193 6.66 -19.50 -12.55
N GLU A 194 7.67 -20.12 -11.92
CA GLU A 194 9.06 -19.82 -12.23
C GLU A 194 9.41 -20.11 -13.70
N THR A 195 8.72 -21.06 -14.35
CA THR A 195 8.93 -21.38 -15.78
C THR A 195 8.45 -20.29 -16.74
N ASP A 196 7.58 -19.39 -16.29
CA ASP A 196 7.05 -18.30 -17.11
C ASP A 196 7.97 -17.06 -17.10
N VAL A 197 8.90 -17.01 -16.14
CA VAL A 197 9.84 -15.89 -15.98
C VAL A 197 11.13 -16.19 -16.75
N LEU A 198 11.61 -15.19 -17.48
CA LEU A 198 12.89 -15.30 -18.19
C LEU A 198 14.05 -15.43 -17.21
N GLU A 199 14.72 -16.58 -17.23
CA GLU A 199 15.88 -16.86 -16.38
C GLU A 199 17.00 -15.82 -16.57
N SER A 200 17.19 -15.35 -17.81
CA SER A 200 18.17 -14.31 -18.12
C SER A 200 17.79 -12.92 -17.59
N ALA A 201 16.52 -12.69 -17.24
CA ALA A 201 16.01 -11.38 -16.82
C ALA A 201 16.07 -11.15 -15.30
N VAL A 202 16.16 -12.22 -14.50
CA VAL A 202 16.15 -12.14 -13.04
C VAL A 202 17.32 -12.88 -12.40
N THR A 203 17.67 -12.53 -11.17
CA THR A 203 18.76 -13.21 -10.45
C THR A 203 18.47 -14.72 -10.29
N PRO A 204 19.46 -15.59 -10.54
CA PRO A 204 19.29 -17.04 -10.44
C PRO A 204 19.01 -17.46 -8.98
N PRO A 205 18.41 -18.64 -8.77
CA PRO A 205 18.22 -19.17 -7.42
C PRO A 205 19.58 -19.38 -6.73
N VAL A 206 19.65 -19.06 -5.44
CA VAL A 206 20.85 -19.30 -4.63
C VAL A 206 21.03 -20.81 -4.53
N SER A 207 21.99 -21.34 -5.30
CA SER A 207 22.38 -22.74 -5.16
C SER A 207 23.05 -22.87 -3.79
N LYS A 208 22.54 -23.75 -2.92
CA LYS A 208 23.29 -24.19 -1.74
C LYS A 208 24.60 -24.76 -2.26
N SER A 209 25.70 -24.01 -2.15
CA SER A 209 27.02 -24.52 -2.47
C SER A 209 27.23 -25.75 -1.60
N MET A 210 27.30 -26.92 -2.23
CA MET A 210 27.78 -28.13 -1.58
C MET A 210 29.25 -27.86 -1.20
N GLU A 211 29.46 -27.37 0.01
CA GLU A 211 30.75 -27.53 0.65
C GLU A 211 30.93 -29.03 0.89
N ALA A 212 31.69 -29.68 0.01
CA ALA A 212 32.20 -31.01 0.21
C ALA A 212 33.21 -30.96 1.38
N SER A 213 32.70 -30.89 2.61
CA SER A 213 33.48 -31.16 3.81
C SER A 213 33.26 -32.62 4.21
N ASN A 214 34.26 -33.44 3.87
CA ASN A 214 34.41 -34.79 4.40
C ASN A 214 34.44 -34.73 5.95
N GLY A 215 33.37 -35.18 6.62
CA GLY A 215 33.33 -35.28 8.07
C GLY A 215 32.08 -35.99 8.58
N LYS A 216 32.29 -37.18 9.17
CA LYS A 216 31.42 -38.13 9.90
C LYS A 216 29.97 -37.73 10.31
N PRO A 217 29.04 -38.72 10.37
CA PRO A 217 27.67 -38.49 10.78
C PRO A 217 27.58 -38.46 12.32
N GLU A 218 27.13 -37.34 12.88
CA GLU A 218 26.65 -37.29 14.26
C GLU A 218 25.17 -36.90 14.28
N ASN A 219 24.40 -37.70 15.03
CA ASN A 219 22.97 -37.56 15.27
C ASN A 219 22.60 -36.13 15.66
N SER A 220 21.91 -35.43 14.77
CA SER A 220 21.16 -34.22 15.11
C SER A 220 19.70 -34.43 14.73
N THR A 221 18.87 -34.21 15.74
CA THR A 221 17.42 -34.07 15.71
C THR A 221 16.94 -33.35 14.45
N GLN A 222 15.94 -33.95 13.78
CA GLN A 222 15.24 -33.37 12.63
C GLN A 222 14.71 -31.97 12.98
N SER A 223 15.49 -30.95 12.66
CA SER A 223 14.96 -29.61 12.42
C SER A 223 14.53 -29.58 10.96
N THR A 224 13.22 -29.53 10.73
CA THR A 224 12.62 -29.24 9.43
C THR A 224 13.09 -27.87 8.99
N THR A 225 14.20 -27.80 8.24
CA THR A 225 14.66 -26.57 7.59
C THR A 225 13.68 -26.22 6.46
N GLY A 226 12.67 -25.40 6.77
CA GLY A 226 11.76 -24.84 5.77
C GLY A 226 12.55 -24.09 4.71
N ALA A 227 12.23 -24.30 3.45
CA ALA A 227 12.88 -23.64 2.32
C ALA A 227 12.59 -22.13 2.39
N GLU A 228 13.67 -21.35 2.43
CA GLU A 228 13.56 -19.91 2.67
C GLU A 228 13.33 -19.14 1.37
N ASN A 229 12.55 -18.07 1.46
CA ASN A 229 12.29 -17.16 0.34
C ASN A 229 13.56 -16.38 -0.03
N SER A 230 13.74 -16.04 -1.31
CA SER A 230 14.88 -15.22 -1.79
C SER A 230 14.40 -14.01 -2.59
N ILE A 231 15.07 -12.87 -2.43
CA ILE A 231 14.75 -11.66 -3.19
C ILE A 231 15.24 -11.82 -4.63
N ILE A 232 14.39 -11.46 -5.61
CA ILE A 232 14.79 -11.41 -7.01
C ILE A 232 15.01 -9.98 -7.49
N HIS A 233 16.07 -9.79 -8.27
CA HIS A 233 16.43 -8.50 -8.87
C HIS A 233 16.44 -8.60 -10.39
N CYS A 234 16.20 -7.47 -11.06
CA CYS A 234 16.37 -7.36 -12.51
C CYS A 234 17.85 -7.53 -12.88
N ASN A 235 18.19 -8.42 -13.81
CA ASN A 235 19.59 -8.60 -14.23
C ASN A 235 20.15 -7.38 -14.97
N SER A 236 19.30 -6.60 -15.64
CA SER A 236 19.68 -5.41 -16.40
C SER A 236 20.04 -4.22 -15.50
N CYS A 237 19.13 -3.80 -14.60
CA CYS A 237 19.31 -2.59 -13.79
C CYS A 237 19.47 -2.82 -12.28
N LYS A 238 19.41 -4.08 -11.83
CA LYS A 238 19.54 -4.50 -10.42
C LYS A 238 18.42 -4.05 -9.48
N SER A 239 17.32 -3.47 -10.00
CA SER A 239 16.15 -3.14 -9.17
C SER A 239 15.55 -4.40 -8.55
N GLN A 240 15.16 -4.33 -7.26
CA GLN A 240 14.39 -5.39 -6.62
C GLN A 240 13.02 -5.53 -7.32
N LEU A 241 12.70 -6.73 -7.81
CA LEU A 241 11.45 -7.00 -8.54
C LEU A 241 10.41 -7.73 -7.70
N GLY A 242 10.83 -8.57 -6.77
CA GLY A 242 9.93 -9.55 -6.16
C GLY A 242 10.62 -10.51 -5.20
N VAL A 243 9.92 -11.60 -4.90
CA VAL A 243 10.38 -12.70 -4.05
C VAL A 243 10.16 -14.02 -4.78
N ARG A 244 11.15 -14.90 -4.72
CA ARG A 244 11.06 -16.29 -5.15
C ARG A 244 10.81 -17.18 -3.94
N ASN A 245 9.79 -18.03 -4.03
CA ASN A 245 9.52 -19.10 -3.07
C ASN A 245 10.05 -20.42 -3.64
N GLY A 246 11.15 -20.91 -3.06
CA GLY A 246 11.81 -22.14 -3.52
C GLY A 246 11.01 -23.41 -3.22
N GLU A 247 10.13 -23.39 -2.22
CA GLU A 247 9.28 -24.52 -1.84
C GLU A 247 8.13 -24.71 -2.84
N ALA A 248 7.55 -23.61 -3.30
CA ALA A 248 6.40 -23.61 -4.21
C ALA A 248 6.78 -23.44 -5.69
N SER A 249 8.07 -23.36 -6.03
CA SER A 249 8.57 -23.07 -7.40
C SER A 249 7.85 -21.87 -8.04
N SER A 250 7.66 -20.81 -7.26
CA SER A 250 6.86 -19.66 -7.63
C SER A 250 7.61 -18.35 -7.42
N ILE A 251 7.21 -17.35 -8.20
CA ILE A 251 7.77 -16.00 -8.14
C ILE A 251 6.63 -15.00 -7.92
N SER A 252 6.75 -14.17 -6.88
CA SER A 252 5.87 -13.04 -6.62
C SER A 252 6.54 -11.74 -7.07
N LEU A 253 6.07 -11.14 -8.17
CA LEU A 253 6.55 -9.84 -8.66
C LEU A 253 5.75 -8.70 -8.02
N PHE A 254 6.41 -7.70 -7.46
CA PHE A 254 5.71 -6.56 -6.86
C PHE A 254 5.09 -5.66 -7.92
N LYS A 255 3.81 -5.31 -7.74
CA LYS A 255 3.05 -4.49 -8.70
C LYS A 255 3.73 -3.15 -8.98
N TRP A 256 4.29 -2.51 -7.95
CA TRP A 256 4.98 -1.22 -8.11
C TRP A 256 6.34 -1.30 -8.81
N GLN A 257 6.89 -2.50 -9.02
CA GLN A 257 8.20 -2.72 -9.65
C GLN A 257 8.13 -3.17 -11.12
N VAL A 258 6.93 -3.45 -11.63
CA VAL A 258 6.73 -3.94 -13.00
C VAL A 258 5.75 -3.06 -13.77
N SER A 259 5.71 -3.27 -15.08
CA SER A 259 4.76 -2.64 -15.99
C SER A 259 4.12 -3.71 -16.88
N ILE A 260 2.81 -3.59 -17.05
CA ILE A 260 1.95 -4.53 -17.81
C ILE A 260 0.96 -3.68 -18.60
N ASN A 261 0.53 -4.14 -19.78
CA ASN A 261 -0.49 -3.47 -20.56
C ASN A 261 -1.88 -3.72 -19.94
N GLU A 262 -2.70 -2.67 -19.88
CA GLU A 262 -4.10 -2.75 -19.45
C GLU A 262 -5.04 -3.00 -20.63
N ARG A 263 -6.15 -3.70 -20.37
CA ARG A 263 -7.15 -4.08 -21.40
C ARG A 263 -7.89 -2.88 -21.99
N ASN A 264 -8.06 -1.80 -21.23
CA ASN A 264 -8.74 -0.60 -21.70
C ASN A 264 -7.94 0.69 -21.38
N PRO A 265 -6.99 1.09 -22.23
CA PRO A 265 -6.27 2.34 -22.06
C PRO A 265 -7.12 3.60 -22.34
N GLN A 266 -8.40 3.47 -22.75
CA GLN A 266 -9.25 4.59 -23.17
C GLN A 266 -9.94 5.31 -21.99
N ALA A 267 -9.16 6.02 -21.18
CA ALA A 267 -9.65 7.17 -20.39
C ALA A 267 -8.53 8.11 -19.90
N ALA A 268 -7.27 7.68 -19.89
CA ALA A 268 -6.16 8.53 -19.47
C ALA A 268 -4.98 8.36 -20.42
N THR A 269 -4.43 9.48 -20.89
CA THR A 269 -3.26 9.58 -21.78
C THR A 269 -1.94 9.04 -21.18
N THR A 270 -2.01 8.30 -20.08
CA THR A 270 -0.88 7.70 -19.35
C THR A 270 -1.33 6.36 -18.79
N THR A 271 -0.65 5.27 -19.14
CA THR A 271 -0.77 3.98 -18.44
C THR A 271 -0.52 4.20 -16.95
N LYS A 272 -1.55 4.05 -16.10
CA LYS A 272 -1.36 4.18 -14.65
C LYS A 272 -0.81 2.85 -14.14
N THR A 273 0.47 2.80 -13.81
CA THR A 273 1.02 1.66 -13.08
C THR A 273 0.90 1.93 -11.57
N PRO A 274 0.40 0.98 -10.75
CA PRO A 274 0.34 1.12 -9.31
C PRO A 274 1.65 1.58 -8.68
N SER A 275 1.56 2.51 -7.75
CA SER A 275 2.69 2.95 -6.94
C SER A 275 2.74 2.16 -5.62
N LEU A 276 3.91 2.15 -4.98
CA LEU A 276 4.07 1.55 -3.65
C LEU A 276 3.04 2.05 -2.62
N PRO A 277 2.81 3.37 -2.43
CA PRO A 277 1.82 3.83 -1.45
C PRO A 277 0.39 3.37 -1.79
N GLN A 278 0.04 3.24 -3.08
CA GLN A 278 -1.27 2.74 -3.50
C GLN A 278 -1.45 1.26 -3.14
N CYS A 279 -0.43 0.43 -3.37
CA CYS A 279 -0.44 -0.99 -2.97
C CYS A 279 -0.45 -1.15 -1.45
N VAL A 280 0.33 -0.35 -0.71
CA VAL A 280 0.37 -0.41 0.77
C VAL A 280 -0.95 0.07 1.37
N SER A 281 -1.57 1.12 0.84
CA SER A 281 -2.92 1.56 1.22
C SER A 281 -3.92 0.42 1.06
N ALA A 282 -3.95 -0.23 -0.09
CA ALA A 282 -4.87 -1.34 -0.35
C ALA A 282 -4.63 -2.52 0.61
N MET A 283 -3.35 -2.86 0.86
CA MET A 283 -2.98 -3.89 1.83
C MET A 283 -3.47 -3.56 3.25
N LEU A 284 -3.25 -2.34 3.73
CA LEU A 284 -3.67 -1.90 5.07
C LEU A 284 -5.19 -1.92 5.22
N LEU A 285 -5.92 -1.40 4.23
CA LEU A 285 -7.38 -1.37 4.27
C LEU A 285 -7.96 -2.79 4.21
N ALA A 286 -7.42 -3.66 3.37
CA ALA A 286 -7.84 -5.05 3.30
C ALA A 286 -7.54 -5.78 4.62
N THR A 287 -6.37 -5.55 5.24
CA THR A 287 -6.04 -6.11 6.57
C THR A 287 -7.04 -5.63 7.63
N MET A 288 -7.40 -4.34 7.63
CA MET A 288 -8.40 -3.80 8.53
C MET A 288 -9.80 -4.37 8.29
N ALA A 289 -10.21 -4.53 7.04
CA ALA A 289 -11.49 -5.13 6.67
C ALA A 289 -11.58 -6.61 7.10
N ARG A 290 -10.47 -7.36 7.01
CA ARG A 290 -10.42 -8.78 7.41
C ARG A 290 -10.36 -8.99 8.92
N SER A 291 -9.50 -8.24 9.62
CA SER A 291 -9.24 -8.45 11.05
C SER A 291 -10.12 -7.60 11.98
N GLY A 292 -10.74 -6.54 11.46
CA GLY A 292 -11.37 -5.49 12.28
C GLY A 292 -10.36 -4.61 13.02
N CYS A 293 -9.06 -4.84 12.84
CA CYS A 293 -7.98 -4.12 13.49
C CYS A 293 -7.43 -3.02 12.58
N SER A 294 -7.38 -1.79 13.08
CA SER A 294 -6.88 -0.64 12.31
C SER A 294 -5.37 -0.40 12.47
N LYS A 295 -4.67 -1.18 13.30
CA LYS A 295 -3.24 -1.02 13.56
C LYS A 295 -2.45 -2.19 13.00
N SER A 296 -1.25 -1.91 12.51
CA SER A 296 -0.35 -2.94 12.00
C SER A 296 1.10 -2.67 12.36
N ILE A 297 1.87 -3.73 12.57
CA ILE A 297 3.34 -3.70 12.55
C ILE A 297 3.80 -4.14 11.17
N ILE A 298 4.60 -3.31 10.51
CA ILE A 298 5.28 -3.70 9.27
C ILE A 298 6.57 -4.44 9.62
N LEU A 299 6.56 -5.74 9.35
CA LEU A 299 7.71 -6.63 9.49
C LEU A 299 8.49 -6.71 8.17
N PRO A 300 9.83 -6.81 8.21
CA PRO A 300 10.59 -7.13 7.01
C PRO A 300 10.25 -8.55 6.55
N MET A 301 10.07 -8.73 5.25
CA MET A 301 9.94 -10.06 4.65
C MET A 301 11.15 -10.94 5.04
N LYS A 302 10.88 -12.16 5.48
CA LYS A 302 11.91 -13.15 5.80
C LYS A 302 12.53 -13.65 4.49
N THR A 303 13.72 -13.17 4.15
CA THR A 303 14.43 -13.57 2.93
C THR A 303 15.89 -13.89 3.21
N GLN A 304 16.45 -14.86 2.48
CA GLN A 304 17.90 -15.06 2.40
C GLN A 304 18.53 -13.86 1.68
N SER A 305 19.10 -12.93 2.43
CA SER A 305 20.08 -11.98 1.91
C SER A 305 21.46 -12.65 1.84
N PRO A 306 22.29 -12.40 0.82
CA PRO A 306 23.66 -12.90 0.80
C PRO A 306 24.36 -12.44 2.08
N SER A 307 24.88 -13.40 2.83
CA SER A 307 25.57 -13.20 4.08
C SER A 307 26.72 -12.20 3.88
N VAL A 308 26.57 -11.00 4.43
CA VAL A 308 27.74 -10.15 4.66
C VAL A 308 28.61 -10.87 5.70
N PRO A 309 29.91 -11.11 5.45
CA PRO A 309 30.74 -11.88 6.36
C PRO A 309 30.77 -11.26 7.76
N ASN A 310 30.64 -12.13 8.76
CA ASN A 310 30.75 -11.82 10.18
C ASN A 310 31.92 -10.88 10.51
N GLY A 311 31.63 -9.82 11.27
CA GLY A 311 32.68 -8.98 11.86
C GLY A 311 32.20 -7.70 12.56
N ALA A 312 31.01 -7.19 12.24
CA ALA A 312 30.47 -5.98 12.88
C ALA A 312 28.92 -5.93 12.83
N GLN A 313 28.25 -7.02 13.20
CA GLN A 313 26.84 -6.94 13.60
C GLN A 313 26.79 -6.29 14.99
N ALA A 314 26.99 -4.96 15.03
CA ALA A 314 26.36 -4.20 16.11
C ALA A 314 24.88 -4.61 16.08
N LYS A 315 24.34 -5.08 17.22
CA LYS A 315 22.89 -5.15 17.45
C LYS A 315 22.30 -3.77 17.13
N ARG A 316 22.01 -3.49 15.86
CA ARG A 316 21.16 -2.37 15.50
C ARG A 316 19.80 -2.82 15.96
N SER A 317 19.33 -2.26 17.08
CA SER A 317 17.92 -2.30 17.45
C SER A 317 17.14 -1.86 16.22
N ARG A 318 16.55 -2.81 15.49
CA ARG A 318 15.83 -2.52 14.27
C ARG A 318 14.50 -1.93 14.69
N SER A 319 14.29 -0.65 14.39
CA SER A 319 12.99 -0.04 14.61
C SER A 319 12.02 -0.52 13.54
N LEU A 320 10.81 -0.88 13.96
CA LEU A 320 9.72 -1.32 13.11
C LEU A 320 8.67 -0.23 13.01
N LEU A 321 8.01 -0.16 11.85
CA LEU A 321 6.96 0.82 11.61
C LEU A 321 5.64 0.29 12.20
N ASN A 322 5.16 0.96 13.24
CA ASN A 322 3.83 0.79 13.79
C ASN A 322 2.90 1.83 13.15
N ILE A 323 1.90 1.36 12.40
CA ILE A 323 1.02 2.19 11.58
C ILE A 323 -0.44 1.95 11.97
N TRP A 324 -1.21 3.01 12.05
CA TRP A 324 -2.62 3.01 12.44
C TRP A 324 -3.43 3.74 11.37
N VAL A 325 -4.34 3.03 10.71
CA VAL A 325 -5.35 3.60 9.80
C VAL A 325 -6.35 4.41 10.62
N PHE A 326 -6.18 5.74 10.60
CA PHE A 326 -7.06 6.67 11.32
C PHE A 326 -8.31 7.02 10.51
N ASN A 327 -8.15 7.20 9.19
CA ASN A 327 -9.26 7.32 8.26
C ASN A 327 -8.91 6.65 6.92
N GLY A 328 -9.64 5.59 6.58
CA GLY A 328 -9.41 4.79 5.38
C GLY A 328 -9.88 5.43 4.06
N ASN A 329 -10.58 6.56 4.13
CA ASN A 329 -11.12 7.21 2.95
C ASN A 329 -11.21 8.73 3.12
N ILE A 330 -10.14 9.42 2.73
CA ILE A 330 -10.13 10.87 2.58
C ILE A 330 -9.80 11.25 1.14
N THR A 331 -10.23 12.43 0.74
CA THR A 331 -9.69 13.14 -0.41
C THR A 331 -9.05 14.41 0.13
N PHE A 332 -7.78 14.66 -0.17
CA PHE A 332 -7.07 15.85 0.33
C PHE A 332 -6.59 16.74 -0.81
N SER A 333 -6.24 17.97 -0.46
CA SER A 333 -5.60 18.92 -1.36
C SER A 333 -4.57 19.74 -0.59
N SER A 334 -3.40 19.98 -1.17
CA SER A 334 -2.34 20.77 -0.53
C SER A 334 -1.58 21.65 -1.51
N THR A 335 -1.10 22.82 -1.08
CA THR A 335 -0.18 23.64 -1.89
C THR A 335 1.18 22.96 -2.12
N GLN A 336 1.49 21.89 -1.38
CA GLN A 336 2.72 21.09 -1.54
C GLN A 336 2.56 19.91 -2.50
N ASP A 337 1.36 19.67 -3.03
CA ASP A 337 1.08 18.57 -3.94
C ASP A 337 0.33 19.07 -5.17
N SER A 338 1.01 19.09 -6.31
CA SER A 338 0.43 19.52 -7.59
C SER A 338 -0.59 18.54 -8.17
N SER A 339 -0.68 17.31 -7.64
CA SER A 339 -1.61 16.28 -8.11
C SER A 339 -2.98 16.33 -7.41
N SER A 340 -3.12 17.20 -6.40
CA SER A 340 -4.33 17.43 -5.64
C SER A 340 -5.53 17.91 -6.50
N PRO A 341 -6.78 17.47 -6.23
CA PRO A 341 -7.18 16.60 -5.12
C PRO A 341 -6.83 15.11 -5.29
N VAL A 342 -6.36 14.47 -4.21
CA VAL A 342 -5.91 13.07 -4.20
C VAL A 342 -6.68 12.26 -3.16
N ASN A 343 -7.11 11.05 -3.53
CA ASN A 343 -7.67 10.08 -2.59
C ASN A 343 -6.55 9.42 -1.79
N ALA A 344 -6.72 9.30 -0.48
CA ALA A 344 -5.70 8.78 0.41
C ALA A 344 -6.28 8.07 1.63
N VAL A 345 -5.41 7.32 2.29
CA VAL A 345 -5.57 6.82 3.66
C VAL A 345 -4.80 7.76 4.58
N LYS A 346 -5.50 8.31 5.58
CA LYS A 346 -4.87 9.06 6.67
C LYS A 346 -4.42 8.08 7.73
N VAL A 347 -3.12 8.04 7.99
CA VAL A 347 -2.51 7.15 8.96
C VAL A 347 -1.84 7.93 10.09
N LEU A 348 -1.78 7.30 11.25
CA LEU A 348 -0.94 7.68 12.36
C LEU A 348 0.20 6.66 12.43
N TYR A 349 1.45 7.10 12.51
CA TYR A 349 2.59 6.20 12.54
C TYR A 349 3.63 6.58 13.60
N ARG A 350 4.36 5.57 14.08
CA ARG A 350 5.52 5.73 14.94
C ARG A 350 6.49 4.56 14.74
N MET A 351 7.74 4.77 15.13
CA MET A 351 8.75 3.72 15.16
C MET A 351 8.75 3.05 16.54
N VAL A 352 8.77 1.72 16.57
CA VAL A 352 8.83 0.90 17.79
C VAL A 352 10.04 -0.02 17.78
N SER A 353 10.54 -0.46 18.93
CA SER A 353 11.61 -1.47 18.95
C SER A 353 11.06 -2.85 18.55
N GLN A 354 11.95 -3.77 18.19
CA GLN A 354 11.56 -5.15 17.91
C GLN A 354 10.89 -5.80 19.13
N GLU A 355 11.43 -5.59 20.33
CA GLU A 355 10.88 -6.15 21.57
C GLU A 355 9.50 -5.57 21.89
N GLU A 356 9.28 -4.27 21.61
CA GLU A 356 7.96 -3.65 21.76
C GLU A 356 6.95 -4.24 20.76
N ALA A 357 7.37 -4.45 19.50
CA ALA A 357 6.52 -5.04 18.47
C ALA A 357 6.13 -6.49 18.78
N GLU A 358 7.08 -7.32 19.20
CA GLU A 358 6.83 -8.71 19.62
C GLU A 358 5.83 -8.75 20.78
N LYS A 359 6.02 -7.89 21.79
CA LYS A 359 5.07 -7.77 22.91
C LYS A 359 3.66 -7.33 22.47
N MET A 360 3.56 -6.45 21.46
CA MET A 360 2.28 -6.03 20.90
C MET A 360 1.57 -7.17 20.18
N LEU A 361 2.31 -7.96 19.39
CA LEU A 361 1.77 -9.07 18.59
C LEU A 361 1.38 -10.27 19.47
N ASP A 362 2.17 -10.59 20.50
CA ASP A 362 1.94 -11.76 21.37
C ASP A 362 0.85 -11.53 22.44
N SER A 363 0.32 -10.32 22.55
CA SER A 363 -0.73 -9.99 23.52
C SER A 363 -2.02 -10.76 23.23
N MET A 364 -2.60 -11.42 24.23
CA MET A 364 -3.89 -12.11 24.10
C MET A 364 -5.06 -11.20 23.72
N THR A 365 -4.93 -9.89 23.94
CA THR A 365 -5.88 -8.86 23.51
C THR A 365 -5.25 -7.94 22.48
N SER A 366 -4.38 -8.47 21.62
CA SER A 366 -3.66 -7.67 20.63
C SER A 366 -4.66 -6.92 19.74
N ASP A 367 -4.46 -5.61 19.66
CA ASP A 367 -5.18 -4.72 18.78
C ASP A 367 -4.30 -4.31 17.59
N VAL A 368 -3.34 -5.17 17.22
CA VAL A 368 -2.38 -4.95 16.13
C VAL A 368 -2.26 -6.22 15.29
N GLN A 369 -2.10 -6.07 13.97
CA GLN A 369 -1.80 -7.16 13.04
C GLN A 369 -0.37 -7.05 12.50
N ASP A 370 0.23 -8.15 12.07
CA ASP A 370 1.47 -8.11 11.31
C ASP A 370 1.20 -8.06 9.80
N ILE A 371 2.01 -7.27 9.09
CA ILE A 371 2.07 -7.26 7.64
C ILE A 371 3.53 -7.29 7.21
N SER A 372 3.84 -7.97 6.11
CA SER A 372 5.22 -8.12 5.65
C SER A 372 5.48 -7.29 4.39
N LEU A 373 6.56 -6.52 4.40
CA LEU A 373 7.05 -5.76 3.24
C LEU A 373 8.56 -5.98 3.04
N PRO A 374 9.06 -5.83 1.80
CA PRO A 374 10.49 -5.73 1.57
C PRO A 374 11.11 -4.59 2.39
N ALA A 375 12.35 -4.77 2.86
CA ALA A 375 13.05 -3.74 3.63
C ALA A 375 13.12 -2.40 2.89
N GLU A 376 13.51 -2.43 1.60
CA GLU A 376 13.57 -1.22 0.75
C GLU A 376 12.19 -0.56 0.61
N ALA A 377 11.12 -1.34 0.50
CA ALA A 377 9.77 -0.82 0.41
C ALA A 377 9.33 -0.17 1.73
N THR A 378 9.66 -0.76 2.88
CA THR A 378 9.37 -0.19 4.20
C THR A 378 10.06 1.16 4.39
N ASP A 379 11.33 1.26 4.02
CA ASP A 379 12.09 2.53 4.12
C ASP A 379 11.45 3.61 3.22
N LEU A 380 11.09 3.27 1.98
CA LEU A 380 10.39 4.17 1.08
C LEU A 380 9.01 4.59 1.61
N VAL A 381 8.26 3.69 2.25
CA VAL A 381 6.97 4.04 2.89
C VAL A 381 7.19 5.06 4.00
N ILE A 382 8.22 4.90 4.83
CA ILE A 382 8.55 5.86 5.89
C ILE A 382 8.86 7.24 5.28
N GLU A 383 9.71 7.30 4.25
CA GLU A 383 10.04 8.54 3.56
C GLU A 383 8.80 9.22 2.94
N LEU A 384 7.89 8.44 2.35
CA LEU A 384 6.63 8.94 1.80
C LEU A 384 5.71 9.50 2.90
N LEU A 385 5.62 8.82 4.04
CA LEU A 385 4.85 9.27 5.19
C LEU A 385 5.43 10.59 5.75
N GLU A 386 6.74 10.68 5.91
CA GLU A 386 7.43 11.90 6.36
C GLU A 386 7.23 13.07 5.38
N LYS A 387 7.35 12.80 4.06
CA LYS A 387 7.06 13.79 3.02
C LYS A 387 5.61 14.28 3.11
N SER A 388 4.66 13.37 3.25
CA SER A 388 3.23 13.70 3.32
C SER A 388 2.84 14.45 4.60
N ASN A 389 3.56 14.23 5.71
CA ASN A 389 3.42 15.03 6.93
C ASN A 389 3.71 16.51 6.65
N GLY A 390 4.61 16.80 5.71
CA GLY A 390 4.90 18.14 5.21
C GLY A 390 3.70 18.87 4.59
N PHE A 391 2.71 18.13 4.07
CA PHE A 391 1.51 18.69 3.46
C PHE A 391 0.53 19.23 4.50
N VAL A 392 0.58 18.69 5.71
CA VAL A 392 -0.30 19.02 6.82
C VAL A 392 0.23 20.25 7.58
N PRO A 393 -0.62 21.18 8.03
CA PRO A 393 -0.23 22.34 8.83
C PRO A 393 0.55 21.92 10.07
N GLN A 394 1.54 22.73 10.48
CA GLN A 394 2.50 22.34 11.52
C GLN A 394 1.84 21.96 12.85
N SER A 395 0.76 22.64 13.24
CA SER A 395 0.00 22.35 14.47
C SER A 395 -0.64 20.96 14.47
N ASP A 396 -0.88 20.40 13.29
CA ASP A 396 -1.70 19.21 13.08
C ASP A 396 -0.85 18.02 12.62
N ARG A 397 0.49 18.12 12.67
CA ARG A 397 1.40 17.05 12.21
C ARG A 397 1.55 15.89 13.18
N ARG A 398 1.15 16.08 14.44
CA ARG A 398 1.29 15.08 15.50
C ARG A 398 0.01 14.92 16.31
N PHE A 399 -0.24 13.70 16.75
CA PHE A 399 -1.30 13.37 17.68
C PHE A 399 -0.69 12.56 18.84
N LYS A 400 -0.40 13.24 19.95
CA LYS A 400 0.40 12.68 21.07
C LYS A 400 1.75 12.15 20.58
N GLU A 401 2.04 10.87 20.79
CA GLU A 401 3.26 10.20 20.31
C GLU A 401 3.27 9.91 18.82
N TRP A 402 2.11 9.93 18.16
CA TRP A 402 1.95 9.56 16.75
C TRP A 402 2.22 10.72 15.80
N THR A 403 2.80 10.41 14.65
CA THR A 403 2.97 11.32 13.52
C THR A 403 1.88 11.05 12.48
N ILE A 404 1.34 12.10 11.87
CA ILE A 404 0.34 11.97 10.80
C ILE A 404 1.02 11.76 9.45
N GLY A 405 0.53 10.82 8.66
CA GLY A 405 0.94 10.63 7.27
C GLY A 405 -0.25 10.34 6.37
N LEU A 406 -0.04 10.47 5.06
CA LEU A 406 -1.02 10.23 4.02
C LEU A 406 -0.43 9.22 3.03
N LEU A 407 -1.15 8.14 2.78
CA LEU A 407 -0.82 7.18 1.74
C LEU A 407 -1.84 7.29 0.63
N GLU A 408 -1.39 7.57 -0.60
CA GLU A 408 -2.28 7.67 -1.75
C GLU A 408 -3.04 6.35 -1.96
N LYS A 409 -4.31 6.46 -2.37
CA LYS A 409 -5.14 5.31 -2.77
C LYS A 409 -5.10 5.13 -4.27
N TRP A 410 -5.18 3.86 -4.68
CA TRP A 410 -5.38 3.56 -6.07
C TRP A 410 -6.71 4.13 -6.55
N ASN A 411 -6.66 5.02 -7.52
CA ASN A 411 -7.83 5.46 -8.25
C ASN A 411 -7.82 4.68 -9.57
N GLY A 412 -8.50 3.52 -9.58
CA GLY A 412 -8.82 2.83 -10.82
C GLY A 412 -9.49 3.83 -11.78
N GLY A 413 -9.33 3.62 -13.08
CA GLY A 413 -10.00 4.46 -14.09
C GLY A 413 -11.51 4.32 -13.96
N ALA A 414 -12.11 5.02 -13.00
CA ALA A 414 -13.53 5.25 -12.95
C ALA A 414 -13.84 6.20 -14.11
N GLY A 415 -14.39 5.65 -15.19
CA GLY A 415 -15.12 6.43 -16.18
C GLY A 415 -16.36 7.05 -15.58
#